data_AF-A0A2G5ULC7-F1
#
_entry.id   AF-A0A2G5ULC7-F1
#
_cell.length_a   1.000
_cell.length_b   1.000
_cell.length_c   1.000
_cell.angle_alpha   90.00
_cell.angle_beta   90.00
_cell.angle_gamma   90.00
#
_symmetry.space_group_name_H-M   'P 1'
#
loop_
_entity.id
_entity.type
_entity.pdbx_description
1 polymer ?
#
loop_
_entity_poly.entity_id
_entity_poly.type
_entity_poly.pdbx_seq_one_letter_code
_entity_poly.pdbx_strand_id
1 'polypeptide(L)'
;MPVCEIHLQPKESAEPLIVKDFDLIKMMPVVLRAVESENPNWETTDTILTTPLPIPFKKETIEFMFNNMRRYKAPAEDDFDTKVEDYPEANAMDVYDLKPIIELANYTENMDFMNCIGFVIAKKLEKMSIESIAEFLGVECLPEGNFFDEKDGWIHAPADLFEAEQPQAAGPAPQ
;
A
#
# COMPACT_ATOMS: atom_id res chain seq x y z
N MET A 1 6.00 7.67 31.93
CA MET A 1 5.69 8.06 30.54
C MET A 1 4.31 8.68 30.55
N PRO A 2 4.09 9.76 29.80
CA PRO A 2 2.75 10.32 29.61
C PRO A 2 1.83 9.29 28.94
N VAL A 3 0.53 9.46 29.11
CA VAL A 3 -0.49 8.67 28.43
C VAL A 3 -0.69 9.24 27.03
N CYS A 4 -0.54 8.42 25.99
CA CYS A 4 -0.98 8.75 24.65
C CYS A 4 -2.06 7.75 24.23
N GLU A 5 -3.24 8.23 23.86
CA GLU A 5 -4.35 7.40 23.40
C GLU A 5 -4.95 8.01 22.13
N ILE A 6 -5.03 7.21 21.08
CA ILE A 6 -5.59 7.59 19.78
C ILE A 6 -6.67 6.61 19.41
N HIS A 7 -7.81 7.12 18.97
CA HIS A 7 -8.89 6.29 18.43
C HIS A 7 -8.78 6.30 16.91
N LEU A 8 -8.53 5.15 16.30
CA LEU A 8 -8.60 4.97 14.85
C LEU A 8 -9.97 4.40 14.51
N GLN A 9 -10.63 4.90 13.47
CA GLN A 9 -11.91 4.38 12.99
C GLN A 9 -11.67 3.55 11.72
N PRO A 10 -11.62 2.21 11.81
CA PRO A 10 -11.47 1.36 10.64
C PRO A 10 -12.67 1.47 9.72
N LYS A 11 -12.43 1.23 8.43
CA LYS A 11 -13.48 1.11 7.42
C LYS A 11 -14.48 0.03 7.84
N GLU A 12 -15.76 0.37 7.76
CA GLU A 12 -16.89 -0.54 8.05
C GLU A 12 -16.93 -1.09 9.49
N SER A 13 -16.09 -0.58 10.41
CA SER A 13 -16.15 -0.94 11.82
C SER A 13 -17.13 -0.02 12.56
N ALA A 14 -17.93 -0.59 13.47
CA ALA A 14 -18.76 0.20 14.38
C ALA A 14 -17.95 0.78 15.55
N GLU A 15 -16.86 0.11 15.92
CA GLU A 15 -16.03 0.48 17.07
C GLU A 15 -14.65 0.97 16.62
N PRO A 16 -14.11 2.01 17.26
CA PRO A 16 -12.76 2.45 17.01
C PRO A 16 -11.73 1.46 17.58
N LEU A 17 -10.59 1.37 16.92
CA LEU A 17 -9.40 0.71 17.43
C LEU A 17 -8.62 1.71 18.30
N ILE A 18 -8.50 1.40 19.59
CA ILE A 18 -7.81 2.27 20.55
C ILE A 18 -6.32 1.91 20.58
N VAL A 19 -5.47 2.85 20.16
CA VAL A 19 -4.01 2.72 20.15
C VAL A 19 -3.44 3.52 21.31
N LYS A 20 -2.83 2.82 22.27
CA LYS A 20 -2.17 3.43 23.44
C LYS A 20 -0.64 3.30 23.41
N ASP A 21 -0.14 2.75 22.32
CA ASP A 21 1.22 2.30 22.22
C ASP A 21 2.08 3.35 21.53
N PHE A 22 2.94 3.98 22.33
CA PHE A 22 3.75 5.14 21.92
C PHE A 22 4.64 4.85 20.73
N ASP A 23 5.28 3.67 20.71
CA ASP A 23 6.21 3.34 19.63
C ASP A 23 5.45 2.98 18.35
N LEU A 24 4.26 2.36 18.44
CA LEU A 24 3.43 2.14 17.25
C LEU A 24 3.02 3.46 16.61
N ILE A 25 2.66 4.46 17.42
CA ILE A 25 2.28 5.79 16.95
C ILE A 25 3.44 6.44 16.20
N LYS A 26 4.67 6.37 16.75
CA LYS A 26 5.87 6.91 16.10
C LYS A 26 6.19 6.28 14.75
N MET A 27 5.86 5.00 14.61
CA MET A 27 6.09 4.27 13.36
C MET A 27 5.00 4.53 12.31
N MET A 28 4.01 5.38 12.58
CA MET A 28 2.97 5.80 11.63
C MET A 28 3.01 7.33 11.46
N PRO A 29 3.89 7.89 10.61
CA PRO A 29 4.04 9.34 10.47
C PRO A 29 2.74 10.12 10.24
N VAL A 30 1.76 9.56 9.50
CA VAL A 30 0.46 10.22 9.32
C VAL A 30 -0.31 10.36 10.64
N VAL A 31 -0.32 9.31 11.46
CA VAL A 31 -0.98 9.32 12.77
C VAL A 31 -0.21 10.23 13.73
N LEU A 32 1.12 10.16 13.73
CA LEU A 32 1.98 11.00 14.55
C LEU A 32 1.71 12.49 14.28
N ARG A 33 1.62 12.91 13.02
CA ARG A 33 1.29 14.32 12.68
C ARG A 33 -0.08 14.75 13.20
N ALA A 34 -1.07 13.85 13.23
CA ALA A 34 -2.37 14.15 13.82
C ALA A 34 -2.26 14.36 15.34
N VAL A 35 -1.45 13.56 16.04
CA VAL A 35 -1.15 13.77 17.47
C VAL A 35 -0.45 15.10 17.70
N GLU A 36 0.59 15.40 16.93
CA GLU A 36 1.39 16.61 17.07
C GLU A 36 0.58 17.89 16.78
N SER A 37 -0.38 17.81 15.85
CA SER A 37 -1.30 18.90 15.55
C SER A 37 -2.22 19.23 16.73
N GLU A 38 -2.62 18.23 17.52
CA GLU A 38 -3.45 18.43 18.71
C GLU A 38 -2.60 18.81 19.94
N ASN A 39 -1.44 18.18 20.10
CA ASN A 39 -0.51 18.47 21.18
C ASN A 39 0.96 18.36 20.73
N PRO A 40 1.64 19.49 20.48
CA PRO A 40 3.07 19.48 20.13
C PRO A 40 3.98 18.92 21.23
N ASN A 41 3.54 18.89 22.49
CA ASN A 41 4.33 18.39 23.63
C ASN A 41 3.94 16.95 24.04
N TRP A 42 3.32 16.19 23.15
CA TRP A 42 2.76 14.85 23.43
C TRP A 42 3.77 13.85 24.03
N GLU A 43 5.08 14.01 23.79
CA GLU A 43 6.13 13.19 24.42
C GLU A 43 6.33 13.43 25.92
N THR A 44 5.85 14.56 26.42
CA THR A 44 6.03 14.97 27.81
C THR A 44 4.72 15.21 28.56
N THR A 45 3.58 15.14 27.85
CA THR A 45 2.25 15.47 28.39
C THR A 45 1.20 14.48 27.92
N ASP A 46 0.23 14.19 28.78
CA ASP A 46 -0.86 13.30 28.45
C ASP A 46 -1.65 13.83 27.24
N THR A 47 -1.93 12.97 26.28
CA THR A 47 -2.60 13.31 25.01
C THR A 47 -3.62 12.24 24.70
N ILE A 48 -4.91 12.61 24.70
CA ILE A 48 -6.01 11.69 24.42
C ILE A 48 -6.83 12.27 23.27
N LEU A 49 -6.71 11.68 22.09
CA LEU A 49 -7.52 12.03 20.93
C LEU A 49 -8.78 11.16 20.92
N THR A 50 -9.85 11.66 21.54
CA THR A 50 -11.14 10.95 21.63
C THR A 50 -11.95 11.00 20.34
N THR A 51 -11.67 11.95 19.45
CA THR A 51 -12.30 12.02 18.13
C THR A 51 -11.64 10.97 17.24
N PRO A 52 -12.36 9.93 16.77
CA PRO A 52 -11.73 8.87 15.99
C PRO A 52 -11.21 9.36 14.64
N LEU A 53 -9.95 9.05 14.33
CA LEU A 53 -9.34 9.32 13.03
C LEU A 53 -9.80 8.28 12.01
N PRO A 54 -10.51 8.66 10.94
CA PRO A 54 -10.94 7.71 9.91
C PRO A 54 -9.75 7.12 9.16
N ILE A 55 -9.69 5.79 9.10
CA ILE A 55 -8.69 5.04 8.34
C ILE A 55 -9.43 4.20 7.30
N PRO A 56 -9.14 4.36 5.98
CA PRO A 56 -9.90 3.71 4.91
C PRO A 56 -9.56 2.22 4.71
N PHE A 57 -9.16 1.53 5.78
CA PHE A 57 -8.75 0.13 5.79
C PHE A 57 -9.54 -0.68 6.81
N LYS A 58 -9.72 -1.96 6.53
CA LYS A 58 -10.40 -2.90 7.44
C LYS A 58 -9.58 -3.08 8.72
N LYS A 59 -10.28 -3.44 9.80
CA LYS A 59 -9.67 -3.64 11.11
C LYS A 59 -8.56 -4.71 11.07
N GLU A 60 -8.79 -5.80 10.36
CA GLU A 60 -7.86 -6.93 10.27
C GLU A 60 -6.54 -6.54 9.57
N THR A 61 -6.62 -5.65 8.57
CA THR A 61 -5.44 -5.10 7.88
C THR A 61 -4.61 -4.24 8.83
N ILE A 62 -5.26 -3.41 9.65
CA ILE A 62 -4.61 -2.55 10.64
C ILE A 62 -3.95 -3.40 11.73
N GLU A 63 -4.68 -4.39 12.26
CA GLU A 63 -4.15 -5.32 13.25
C GLU A 63 -2.96 -6.13 12.72
N PHE A 64 -3.00 -6.55 11.45
CA PHE A 64 -1.85 -7.20 10.82
C PHE A 64 -0.62 -6.30 10.84
N MET A 65 -0.75 -5.03 10.44
CA MET A 65 0.37 -4.09 10.48
C MET A 65 0.90 -3.93 11.90
N PHE A 66 0.04 -3.70 12.89
CA PHE A 66 0.45 -3.50 14.28
C PHE A 66 1.19 -4.70 14.88
N ASN A 67 0.76 -5.91 14.52
CA ASN A 67 1.35 -7.15 15.01
C ASN A 67 2.73 -7.46 14.39
N ASN A 68 3.08 -6.84 13.26
CA ASN A 68 4.26 -7.21 12.47
C ASN A 68 5.28 -6.06 12.30
N MET A 69 4.84 -4.81 12.29
CA MET A 69 5.66 -3.64 11.91
C MET A 69 6.92 -3.44 12.75
N ARG A 70 6.95 -3.91 14.00
CA ARG A 70 8.13 -3.87 14.86
C ARG A 70 9.15 -4.98 14.60
N ARG A 71 8.65 -6.13 14.17
CA ARG A 71 9.45 -7.36 14.04
C ARG A 71 10.09 -7.45 12.66
N TYR A 72 9.37 -6.98 11.66
CA TYR A 72 9.83 -7.01 10.28
C TYR A 72 10.92 -5.96 10.08
N LYS A 73 11.99 -6.36 9.40
CA LYS A 73 13.10 -5.48 9.03
C LYS A 73 13.11 -5.35 7.52
N ALA A 74 13.17 -4.13 7.03
CA ALA A 74 13.29 -3.90 5.59
C ALA A 74 14.60 -4.54 5.09
N PRO A 75 14.59 -5.19 3.91
CA PRO A 75 15.83 -5.60 3.26
C PRO A 75 16.68 -4.34 2.99
N ALA A 76 17.99 -4.40 3.24
CA ALA A 76 18.88 -3.30 2.85
C ALA A 76 19.11 -3.31 1.32
N GLU A 77 19.51 -2.17 0.74
CA GLU A 77 19.70 -2.04 -0.72
C GLU A 77 20.66 -3.10 -1.30
N ASP A 78 21.72 -3.45 -0.57
CA ASP A 78 22.73 -4.44 -0.96
C ASP A 78 22.56 -5.80 -0.24
N ASP A 79 21.34 -6.10 0.23
CA ASP A 79 21.05 -7.33 0.95
C ASP A 79 20.56 -8.45 0.02
N PHE A 80 21.40 -9.49 -0.12
CA PHE A 80 21.09 -10.71 -0.88
C PHE A 80 20.71 -11.90 0.02
N ASP A 81 20.77 -11.72 1.34
CA ASP A 81 20.54 -12.78 2.32
C ASP A 81 19.10 -12.79 2.85
N THR A 82 18.40 -11.66 2.81
CA THR A 82 16.98 -11.57 3.22
C THR A 82 16.10 -12.52 2.40
N LYS A 83 15.24 -13.27 3.09
CA LYS A 83 14.35 -14.27 2.49
C LYS A 83 12.90 -14.04 2.88
N VAL A 84 11.98 -14.61 2.11
CA VAL A 84 10.55 -14.52 2.43
C VAL A 84 10.20 -15.19 3.76
N GLU A 85 11.00 -16.17 4.20
CA GLU A 85 10.87 -16.84 5.49
C GLU A 85 11.10 -15.90 6.69
N ASP A 86 11.77 -14.76 6.48
CA ASP A 86 11.96 -13.74 7.52
C ASP A 86 10.66 -12.96 7.80
N TYR A 87 9.64 -13.13 6.94
CA TYR A 87 8.32 -12.50 7.03
C TYR A 87 7.20 -13.56 7.05
N PRO A 88 7.15 -14.45 8.05
CA PRO A 88 6.37 -15.68 7.97
C PRO A 88 4.86 -15.47 7.80
N GLU A 89 4.28 -14.46 8.47
CA GLU A 89 2.85 -14.15 8.38
C GLU A 89 2.49 -13.58 7.00
N ALA A 90 3.31 -12.69 6.45
CA ALA A 90 3.12 -12.18 5.10
C ALA A 90 3.38 -13.25 4.03
N ASN A 91 4.38 -14.12 4.24
CA ASN A 91 4.70 -15.21 3.32
C ASN A 91 3.59 -16.28 3.28
N ALA A 92 2.82 -16.44 4.35
CA ALA A 92 1.67 -17.34 4.38
C ALA A 92 0.46 -16.82 3.59
N MET A 93 0.39 -15.52 3.28
CA MET A 93 -0.71 -14.89 2.53
C MET A 93 -0.51 -14.99 1.01
N ASP A 94 -1.59 -14.84 0.25
CA ASP A 94 -1.49 -14.63 -1.20
C ASP A 94 -1.19 -13.15 -1.54
N VAL A 95 -0.89 -12.85 -2.81
CA VAL A 95 -0.55 -11.48 -3.23
C VAL A 95 -1.71 -10.50 -3.12
N TYR A 96 -2.96 -10.96 -3.27
CA TYR A 96 -4.15 -10.11 -3.23
C TYR A 96 -4.50 -9.72 -1.80
N ASP A 97 -4.27 -10.60 -0.82
CA ASP A 97 -4.38 -10.31 0.61
C ASP A 97 -3.29 -9.35 1.10
N LEU A 98 -2.10 -9.39 0.48
CA LEU A 98 -0.99 -8.47 0.79
C LEU A 98 -1.19 -7.07 0.23
N LYS A 99 -1.99 -6.90 -0.83
CA LYS A 99 -2.26 -5.61 -1.47
C LYS A 99 -2.81 -4.55 -0.50
N PRO A 100 -3.89 -4.78 0.27
CA PRO A 100 -4.37 -3.79 1.23
C PRO A 100 -3.37 -3.51 2.36
N ILE A 101 -2.46 -4.45 2.67
CA ILE A 101 -1.44 -4.28 3.71
C ILE A 101 -0.35 -3.32 3.24
N ILE A 102 0.18 -3.48 2.01
CA ILE A 102 1.16 -2.53 1.47
C ILE A 102 0.55 -1.14 1.24
N GLU A 103 -0.72 -1.08 0.82
CA GLU A 103 -1.46 0.18 0.69
C GLU A 103 -1.63 0.89 2.05
N LEU A 104 -1.92 0.15 3.13
CA LEU A 104 -1.98 0.71 4.49
C LEU A 104 -0.61 1.21 4.96
N ALA A 105 0.45 0.46 4.69
CA ALA A 105 1.82 0.85 5.05
C ALA A 105 2.21 2.17 4.36
N ASN A 106 1.90 2.29 3.07
CA ASN A 106 2.08 3.52 2.31
C ASN A 106 1.19 4.66 2.85
N TYR A 107 -0.10 4.38 3.10
CA TYR A 107 -1.05 5.37 3.64
C TYR A 107 -0.60 5.93 4.98
N THR A 108 -0.02 5.11 5.85
CA THR A 108 0.49 5.54 7.16
C THR A 108 1.94 6.04 7.11
N GLU A 109 2.57 6.01 5.94
CA GLU A 109 3.97 6.38 5.67
C GLU A 109 5.01 5.55 6.44
N ASN A 110 4.68 4.30 6.77
CA ASN A 110 5.64 3.36 7.34
C ASN A 110 6.44 2.68 6.22
N MET A 111 7.44 3.39 5.69
CA MET A 111 8.25 2.96 4.54
C MET A 111 9.01 1.65 4.79
N ASP A 112 9.53 1.46 6.01
CA ASP A 112 10.24 0.23 6.37
C ASP A 112 9.32 -0.98 6.28
N PHE A 113 8.12 -0.88 6.86
CA PHE A 113 7.14 -1.95 6.78
C PHE A 113 6.61 -2.14 5.34
N MET A 114 6.39 -1.04 4.61
CA MET A 114 6.01 -1.08 3.19
C MET A 114 7.04 -1.86 2.37
N ASN A 115 8.34 -1.62 2.59
CA ASN A 115 9.42 -2.33 1.90
C ASN A 115 9.46 -3.82 2.27
N CYS A 116 9.17 -4.19 3.51
CA CYS A 116 9.04 -5.60 3.92
C CYS A 116 7.94 -6.31 3.12
N ILE A 117 6.74 -5.71 3.05
CA ILE A 117 5.61 -6.29 2.34
C ILE A 117 5.85 -6.27 0.82
N GLY A 118 6.43 -5.20 0.29
CA GLY A 118 6.84 -5.09 -1.11
C GLY A 118 7.82 -6.18 -1.52
N PHE A 119 8.80 -6.50 -0.68
CA PHE A 119 9.72 -7.60 -0.90
C PHE A 119 9.00 -8.95 -1.00
N VAL A 120 8.08 -9.25 -0.06
CA VAL A 120 7.31 -10.50 -0.08
C VAL A 120 6.43 -10.59 -1.34
N ILE A 121 5.77 -9.49 -1.72
CA ILE A 121 4.97 -9.42 -2.95
C ILE A 121 5.87 -9.71 -4.17
N ALA A 122 7.00 -9.02 -4.30
CA ALA A 122 7.92 -9.21 -5.43
C ALA A 122 8.36 -10.68 -5.57
N LYS A 123 8.74 -11.33 -4.46
CA LYS A 123 9.12 -12.75 -4.46
C LYS A 123 8.00 -13.72 -4.79
N LYS A 124 6.74 -13.34 -4.54
CA LYS A 124 5.58 -14.13 -4.98
C LYS A 124 5.30 -13.92 -6.46
N LEU A 125 5.42 -12.69 -6.97
CA LEU A 125 5.25 -12.37 -8.39
C LEU A 125 6.29 -13.07 -9.26
N GLU A 126 7.54 -13.25 -8.80
CA GLU A 126 8.58 -14.03 -9.49
C GLU A 126 8.14 -15.46 -9.87
N LYS A 127 7.12 -16.01 -9.20
CA LYS A 127 6.61 -17.37 -9.41
C LYS A 127 5.31 -17.43 -10.21
N MET A 128 4.75 -16.27 -10.60
CA MET A 128 3.47 -16.16 -11.32
C MET A 128 3.70 -16.05 -12.82
N SER A 129 2.66 -16.33 -13.62
CA SER A 129 2.69 -16.07 -15.06
C SER A 129 2.58 -14.56 -15.34
N ILE A 130 2.98 -14.13 -16.54
CA ILE A 130 2.89 -12.73 -16.96
C ILE A 130 1.44 -12.24 -16.91
N GLU A 131 0.48 -13.07 -17.31
CA GLU A 131 -0.94 -12.75 -17.30
C GLU A 131 -1.45 -12.51 -15.87
N SER A 132 -1.06 -13.35 -14.91
CA SER A 132 -1.45 -13.17 -13.50
C SER A 132 -0.77 -11.97 -12.87
N ILE A 133 0.47 -11.66 -13.25
CA ILE A 133 1.16 -10.42 -12.82
C ILE A 133 0.41 -9.20 -13.38
N ALA A 134 0.04 -9.23 -14.66
CA ALA A 134 -0.70 -8.15 -15.30
C ALA A 134 -2.06 -7.90 -14.63
N GLU A 135 -2.82 -8.97 -14.36
CA GLU A 135 -4.07 -8.90 -13.60
C GLU A 135 -3.86 -8.30 -12.21
N PHE A 136 -2.85 -8.74 -11.47
CA PHE A 136 -2.53 -8.22 -10.13
C PHE A 136 -2.22 -6.71 -10.15
N LEU A 137 -1.43 -6.28 -11.13
CA LEU A 137 -1.06 -4.87 -11.33
C LEU A 137 -2.20 -4.04 -11.95
N GLY A 138 -3.29 -4.67 -12.39
CA GLY A 138 -4.41 -4.00 -13.06
C GLY A 138 -4.05 -3.46 -14.45
N VAL A 139 -3.10 -4.12 -15.13
CA VAL A 139 -2.67 -3.76 -16.49
C VAL A 139 -3.13 -4.82 -17.49
N GLU A 140 -3.44 -4.39 -18.71
CA GLU A 140 -3.79 -5.32 -19.79
C GLU A 140 -2.55 -6.08 -20.25
N CYS A 141 -2.63 -7.41 -20.25
CA CYS A 141 -1.59 -8.25 -20.87
C CYS A 141 -1.83 -8.29 -22.38
N LEU A 142 -1.26 -7.33 -23.10
CA LEU A 142 -1.31 -7.33 -24.55
C LEU A 142 -0.53 -8.56 -25.08
N PRO A 143 -1.05 -9.26 -26.11
CA PRO A 143 -0.29 -10.32 -26.75
C PRO A 143 1.03 -9.76 -27.29
N GLU A 144 2.07 -10.61 -27.39
CA GLU A 144 3.28 -10.26 -28.11
C GLU A 144 2.90 -9.84 -29.53
N GLY A 145 2.90 -8.53 -29.78
CA GLY A 145 2.73 -8.03 -31.13
C GLY A 145 4.00 -8.30 -31.90
N ASN A 146 3.86 -8.80 -33.13
CA ASN A 146 4.94 -8.72 -34.11
C ASN A 146 5.08 -7.26 -34.54
N PHE A 147 5.72 -6.47 -33.69
CA PHE A 147 6.00 -5.05 -33.93
C PHE A 147 7.19 -4.87 -34.88
N PHE A 148 7.96 -5.93 -35.13
CA PHE A 148 9.08 -5.94 -36.06
C PHE A 148 8.59 -6.12 -37.50
N ASP A 149 8.79 -5.12 -38.35
CA ASP A 149 8.56 -5.23 -39.78
C ASP A 149 9.84 -5.72 -40.48
N GLU A 150 9.80 -6.96 -41.00
CA GLU A 150 10.93 -7.54 -41.73
C GLU A 150 11.31 -6.78 -43.02
N LYS A 151 10.41 -5.94 -43.55
CA LYS A 151 10.65 -5.20 -44.80
C LYS A 151 11.58 -4.02 -44.63
N ASP A 152 11.52 -3.35 -43.49
CA ASP A 152 12.35 -2.18 -43.20
C ASP A 152 13.29 -2.38 -41.99
N GLY A 153 13.09 -3.45 -41.22
CA GLY A 153 13.90 -3.80 -40.06
C GLY A 153 13.61 -2.93 -38.83
N TRP A 154 12.49 -2.22 -38.79
CA TRP A 154 12.12 -1.34 -37.69
C TRP A 154 10.98 -1.92 -36.83
N ILE A 155 10.93 -1.46 -35.59
CA ILE A 155 9.84 -1.75 -34.65
C ILE A 155 8.80 -0.62 -34.79
N HIS A 156 7.58 -0.96 -35.21
CA HIS A 156 6.46 -0.04 -35.32
C HIS A 156 5.44 -0.33 -34.22
N ALA A 157 5.18 0.65 -33.37
CA ALA A 157 4.10 0.56 -32.39
C ALA A 157 2.74 0.53 -33.12
N PRO A 158 1.76 -0.28 -32.66
CA PRO A 158 0.42 -0.35 -33.24
C PRO A 158 -0.24 1.03 -33.29
N ALA A 159 -0.85 1.37 -34.42
CA ALA A 159 -1.44 2.68 -34.64
C ALA A 159 -2.61 2.99 -33.67
N ASP A 160 -3.32 1.94 -33.24
CA ASP A 160 -4.41 1.93 -32.28
C ASP A 160 -4.00 2.34 -30.85
N LEU A 161 -2.71 2.24 -30.49
CA LEU A 161 -2.21 2.79 -29.20
C LEU A 161 -2.21 4.33 -29.16
N PHE A 162 -2.32 4.99 -30.31
CA PHE A 162 -2.24 6.45 -30.43
C PHE A 162 -3.59 7.10 -30.77
N GLU A 163 -4.65 6.30 -30.94
CA GLU A 163 -6.01 6.80 -31.12
C GLU A 163 -6.63 7.13 -29.75
N ALA A 164 -6.35 8.34 -29.24
CA ALA A 164 -7.01 8.84 -28.04
C ALA A 164 -8.54 8.85 -28.21
N GLU A 165 -9.27 8.46 -27.16
CA GLU A 165 -10.74 8.51 -27.08
C GLU A 165 -11.26 9.83 -27.67
N GLN A 166 -12.01 9.75 -28.77
CA GLN A 166 -12.63 10.94 -29.35
C GLN A 166 -13.54 11.59 -28.29
N PRO A 167 -13.43 12.90 -28.04
CA PRO A 167 -14.29 13.56 -27.07
C PRO A 167 -15.75 13.37 -27.46
N GLN A 168 -16.55 12.84 -26.53
CA GLN A 168 -18.00 12.71 -26.70
C GLN A 168 -18.57 14.05 -27.18
N ALA A 169 -19.22 14.02 -28.35
CA ALA A 169 -19.87 15.18 -28.91
C ALA A 169 -20.88 15.74 -27.89
N ALA A 170 -20.66 16.99 -27.45
CA ALA A 170 -21.60 17.71 -26.62
C ALA A 170 -22.96 17.77 -27.34
N GLY A 171 -24.00 17.20 -26.71
CA GLY A 171 -25.36 17.29 -27.20
C GLY A 171 -25.82 18.75 -27.34
N PRO A 172 -26.73 19.06 -28.28
CA PRO A 172 -27.15 20.44 -28.53
C PRO A 172 -27.90 21.00 -27.31
N ALA A 173 -27.57 22.24 -26.94
CA ALA A 173 -28.24 22.96 -25.86
C ALA A 173 -29.72 23.23 -26.21
N PRO A 174 -30.65 23.11 -25.24
CA PRO A 174 -32.07 23.38 -25.46
C PRO A 174 -32.29 24.88 -25.68
N GLN A 175 -33.18 25.19 -26.64
CA GLN A 175 -33.60 26.54 -27.03
C GLN A 175 -34.48 27.20 -25.98
#